data_AF-A0A926BQG9-F1
#
_entry.id   AF-A0A926BQG9-F1
#
_cell.length_a   1.000
_cell.length_b   1.000
_cell.length_c   1.000
_cell.angle_alpha   90.00
_cell.angle_beta   90.00
_cell.angle_gamma   90.00
#
_symmetry.space_group_name_H-M   'P 1'
#
loop_
_entity.id
_entity.type
_entity.pdbx_description
1 polymer ?
#
loop_
_entity_poly.entity_id
_entity_poly.type
_entity_poly.pdbx_seq_one_letter_code
_entity_poly.pdbx_strand_id
1 'polypeptide(L)'
;MENILHLGEPFTNALKYATDLHAAQVRKGTAGIGGEGTPAIPYVAHLLAVTAIVLEHGGTQTQAIAALLHDAVEDHGGLPRLAEIEARFGAEVAHIVEACTDGDRQVETSWRDRKIAYVRHLPGESAEVLLVSASDKRHNAQAILDDLRAAKQHADAEAATVAEHSLWARFKPGRGATLRYYEALSDAYLSAPATLTHPGLNRLVAEFAHVVAELSAEAGGND
;
A
#
# COMPACT_ATOMS: atom_id res chain seq x y z
N MET A 1 -18.12 19.43 23.03
CA MET A 1 -16.70 19.46 22.65
C MET A 1 -16.50 18.38 21.62
N GLU A 2 -15.99 18.73 20.44
CA GLU A 2 -15.64 17.74 19.44
C GLU A 2 -14.51 16.84 19.98
N ASN A 3 -14.61 15.54 19.74
CA ASN A 3 -13.55 14.60 20.07
C ASN A 3 -12.48 14.68 18.97
N ILE A 4 -11.44 15.48 19.18
CA ILE A 4 -10.39 15.74 18.19
C ILE A 4 -9.23 14.77 18.44
N LEU A 5 -8.86 13.98 17.43
CA LEU A 5 -7.60 13.22 17.45
C LEU A 5 -6.43 14.20 17.35
N HIS A 6 -5.60 14.25 18.39
CA HIS A 6 -4.39 15.08 18.41
C HIS A 6 -3.17 14.25 18.03
N LEU A 7 -2.54 14.56 16.89
CA LEU A 7 -1.25 14.00 16.50
C LEU A 7 -0.14 14.78 17.20
N GLY A 8 0.49 14.15 18.19
CA GLY A 8 1.54 14.72 19.02
C GLY A 8 2.95 14.48 18.48
N GLU A 9 3.92 14.76 19.35
CA GLU A 9 5.36 14.61 19.06
C GLU A 9 5.75 13.21 18.51
N PRO A 10 5.19 12.08 18.98
CA PRO A 10 5.53 10.77 18.42
C PRO A 10 5.24 10.67 16.92
N PHE A 11 4.13 11.27 16.45
CA PHE A 11 3.77 11.29 15.04
C PHE A 11 4.75 12.15 14.23
N THR A 12 5.08 13.35 14.72
CA THR A 12 6.06 14.24 14.07
C THR A 12 7.43 13.57 13.95
N ASN A 13 7.86 12.86 14.99
CA ASN A 13 9.13 12.12 14.99
C ASN A 13 9.10 10.97 13.97
N ALA A 14 8.00 10.21 13.88
CA ALA A 14 7.83 9.17 12.90
C ALA A 14 7.84 9.72 11.46
N LEU A 15 7.17 10.85 11.23
CA LEU A 15 7.13 11.50 9.91
C LEU A 15 8.53 11.94 9.47
N LYS A 16 9.29 12.58 10.36
CA LYS A 16 10.67 12.96 10.08
C LYS A 16 11.51 11.72 9.78
N TYR A 17 11.41 10.70 10.62
CA TYR A 17 12.17 9.47 10.47
C TYR A 17 11.86 8.75 9.15
N ALA A 18 10.60 8.60 8.78
CA ALA A 18 10.18 8.03 7.50
C ALA A 18 10.68 8.86 6.31
N THR A 19 10.60 10.19 6.40
CA THR A 19 11.09 11.09 5.34
C THR A 19 12.60 10.96 5.15
N ASP A 20 13.37 10.97 6.23
CA ASP A 20 14.82 10.80 6.20
C ASP A 20 15.20 9.44 5.61
N LEU A 21 14.47 8.40 6.00
CA LEU A 21 14.73 7.03 5.57
C LEU A 21 14.49 6.82 4.07
N HIS A 22 13.38 7.36 3.57
CA HIS A 22 12.97 7.21 2.18
C HIS A 22 13.42 8.39 1.30
N ALA A 23 14.34 9.25 1.78
CA ALA A 23 14.73 10.49 1.10
C ALA A 23 15.25 10.31 -0.33
N ALA A 24 15.95 9.20 -0.59
CA ALA A 24 16.47 8.86 -1.92
C ALA A 24 15.57 7.87 -2.69
N GLN A 25 14.44 7.45 -2.11
CA GLN A 25 13.55 6.47 -2.72
C GLN A 25 12.47 7.15 -3.56
N VAL A 26 12.18 6.55 -4.71
CA VAL A 26 11.13 7.01 -5.63
C VAL A 26 10.15 5.88 -5.93
N ARG A 27 8.92 6.24 -6.33
CA ARG A 27 7.96 5.28 -6.85
C ARG A 27 8.46 4.74 -8.20
N LYS A 28 8.53 3.41 -8.32
CA LYS A 28 9.08 2.73 -9.49
C LYS A 28 8.27 3.07 -10.75
N GLY A 29 8.99 3.43 -11.83
CA GLY A 29 8.38 3.68 -13.14
C GLY A 29 7.41 4.86 -13.16
N THR A 30 7.69 5.91 -12.37
CA THR A 30 6.89 7.15 -12.32
C THR A 30 7.60 8.37 -12.88
N ALA A 31 8.84 8.24 -13.35
CA ALA A 31 9.51 9.32 -14.06
C ALA A 31 8.74 9.67 -15.34
N GLY A 32 8.56 10.97 -15.61
CA GLY A 32 7.79 11.46 -16.75
C GLY A 32 6.28 11.48 -16.56
N ILE A 33 5.75 10.98 -15.43
CA ILE A 33 4.34 11.16 -15.09
C ILE A 33 4.11 12.65 -14.80
N GLY A 34 3.41 13.34 -15.70
CA GLY A 34 3.27 14.80 -15.73
C GLY A 34 3.89 15.49 -16.95
N GLY A 35 4.54 14.71 -17.83
CA GLY A 35 5.15 15.18 -19.07
C GLY A 35 6.66 14.96 -19.10
N GLU A 36 7.25 15.12 -20.29
CA GLU A 36 8.69 14.98 -20.50
C GLU A 36 9.50 15.86 -19.54
N GLY A 37 10.54 15.28 -18.91
CA GLY A 37 11.38 15.98 -17.94
C GLY A 37 10.83 15.99 -16.50
N THR A 38 9.63 15.47 -16.24
CA THR A 38 9.10 15.38 -14.88
C THR A 38 9.85 14.31 -14.07
N PRO A 39 10.37 14.63 -12.87
CA PRO A 39 11.07 13.65 -12.04
C PRO A 39 10.13 12.55 -11.55
N ALA A 40 10.71 11.42 -11.15
CA ALA A 40 9.94 10.35 -10.50
C ALA A 40 9.30 10.85 -9.20
N ILE A 41 8.11 10.31 -8.88
CA ILE A 41 7.36 10.68 -7.68
C ILE A 41 8.16 10.21 -6.44
N PRO A 42 8.47 11.10 -5.48
CA PRO A 42 9.14 10.73 -4.23
C PRO A 42 8.34 9.70 -3.44
N TYR A 43 9.00 8.71 -2.82
CA TYR A 43 8.30 7.64 -2.11
C TYR A 43 7.49 8.15 -0.91
N VAL A 44 7.92 9.24 -0.27
CA VAL A 44 7.19 9.87 0.82
C VAL A 44 5.76 10.27 0.44
N ALA A 45 5.47 10.54 -0.84
CA ALA A 45 4.11 10.81 -1.30
C ALA A 45 3.17 9.62 -1.05
N HIS A 46 3.66 8.38 -1.22
CA HIS A 46 2.91 7.18 -0.89
C HIS A 46 2.67 7.05 0.61
N LEU A 47 3.71 7.24 1.43
CA LEU A 47 3.59 7.15 2.90
C LEU A 47 2.55 8.15 3.43
N LEU A 48 2.60 9.40 2.95
CA LEU A 48 1.63 10.43 3.32
C LEU A 48 0.22 10.08 2.87
N ALA A 49 0.05 9.52 1.66
CA ALA A 49 -1.26 9.11 1.18
C ALA A 49 -1.86 7.95 2.00
N VAL A 50 -1.05 6.94 2.35
CA VAL A 50 -1.49 5.83 3.23
C VAL A 50 -1.87 6.35 4.61
N THR A 51 -1.06 7.24 5.19
CA THR A 51 -1.37 7.88 6.47
C THR A 51 -2.67 8.69 6.42
N ALA A 52 -2.90 9.44 5.33
CA ALA A 52 -4.15 10.18 5.14
C ALA A 52 -5.36 9.24 5.10
N ILE A 53 -5.29 8.17 4.30
CA ILE A 53 -6.37 7.18 4.21
C ILE A 53 -6.66 6.56 5.59
N VAL A 54 -5.64 6.19 6.36
CA VAL A 54 -5.81 5.66 7.73
C VAL A 54 -6.54 6.65 8.62
N LEU A 55 -6.14 7.92 8.62
CA LEU A 55 -6.75 8.97 9.46
C LEU A 55 -8.20 9.25 9.05
N GLU A 56 -8.48 9.35 7.76
CA GLU A 56 -9.83 9.58 7.22
C GLU A 56 -10.79 8.40 7.51
N HIS A 57 -10.24 7.20 7.70
CA HIS A 57 -11.00 6.01 8.09
C HIS A 57 -11.03 5.77 9.61
N GLY A 58 -10.67 6.77 10.42
CA GLY A 58 -10.80 6.74 11.87
C GLY A 58 -9.67 6.03 12.60
N GLY A 59 -8.51 5.88 11.95
CA GLY A 59 -7.31 5.35 12.57
C GLY A 59 -6.78 6.23 13.70
N THR A 60 -6.12 5.59 14.66
CA THR A 60 -5.45 6.23 15.79
C THR A 60 -4.09 6.82 15.40
N GLN A 61 -3.47 7.59 16.30
CA GLN A 61 -2.09 8.02 16.13
C GLN A 61 -1.14 6.84 15.95
N THR A 62 -1.34 5.74 16.68
CA THR A 62 -0.53 4.51 16.56
C THR A 62 -0.59 3.96 15.14
N GLN A 63 -1.79 3.85 14.56
CA GLN A 63 -1.96 3.37 13.18
C GLN A 63 -1.43 4.38 12.16
N ALA A 64 -1.54 5.68 12.42
CA ALA A 64 -0.98 6.73 11.56
C ALA A 64 0.56 6.69 11.54
N ILE A 65 1.19 6.42 12.68
CA ILE A 65 2.64 6.18 12.78
C ILE A 65 3.00 4.88 12.05
N ALA A 66 2.28 3.79 12.26
CA ALA A 66 2.52 2.53 11.57
C ALA A 66 2.39 2.70 10.05
N ALA A 67 1.42 3.49 9.57
CA ALA A 67 1.26 3.83 8.15
C ALA A 67 2.47 4.58 7.58
N LEU A 68 3.09 5.50 8.33
CA LEU A 68 4.33 6.16 7.90
C LEU A 68 5.51 5.19 7.78
N LEU A 69 5.48 4.08 8.52
CA LEU A 69 6.61 3.17 8.70
C LEU A 69 6.40 1.79 8.07
N HIS A 70 5.26 1.53 7.45
CA HIS A 70 4.84 0.19 7.03
C HIS A 70 5.85 -0.48 6.08
N ASP A 71 6.50 0.29 5.20
CA ASP A 71 7.52 -0.21 4.28
C ASP A 71 8.96 -0.15 4.81
N ALA A 72 9.18 0.46 5.98
CA ALA A 72 10.53 0.70 6.50
C ALA A 72 11.28 -0.61 6.73
N VAL A 73 10.60 -1.65 7.22
CA VAL A 73 11.21 -2.97 7.46
C VAL A 73 11.57 -3.63 6.13
N GLU A 74 10.66 -3.64 5.15
CA GLU A 74 10.84 -4.33 3.88
C GLU A 74 11.91 -3.66 3.00
N ASP A 75 11.98 -2.33 3.02
CA ASP A 75 12.84 -1.54 2.15
C ASP A 75 14.16 -1.11 2.81
N HIS A 76 14.21 -1.05 4.14
CA HIS A 76 15.33 -0.42 4.86
C HIS A 76 15.84 -1.17 6.08
N GLY A 77 16.12 -2.47 5.94
CA GLY A 77 17.00 -3.17 6.88
C GLY A 77 16.34 -4.23 7.77
N GLY A 78 15.16 -4.73 7.40
CA GLY A 78 14.60 -5.98 7.95
C GLY A 78 14.43 -5.99 9.47
N LEU A 79 14.71 -7.14 10.11
CA LEU A 79 14.52 -7.31 11.55
C LEU A 79 15.25 -6.27 12.43
N PRO A 80 16.50 -5.85 12.13
CA PRO A 80 17.11 -4.72 12.82
C PRO A 80 16.28 -3.43 12.77
N ARG A 81 15.65 -3.14 11.63
CA ARG A 81 14.77 -1.97 11.49
C ARG A 81 13.51 -2.11 12.35
N LEU A 82 12.93 -3.30 12.41
CA LEU A 82 11.76 -3.57 13.24
C LEU A 82 12.07 -3.33 14.73
N ALA A 83 13.23 -3.82 15.20
CA ALA A 83 13.68 -3.59 16.58
C ALA A 83 13.91 -2.10 16.87
N GLU A 84 14.44 -1.33 15.91
CA GLU A 84 14.56 0.13 16.05
C GLU A 84 13.19 0.81 16.14
N ILE A 85 12.22 0.38 15.31
CA ILE A 85 10.85 0.92 15.32
C ILE A 85 10.19 0.65 16.67
N GLU A 86 10.31 -0.56 17.21
CA GLU A 86 9.79 -0.92 18.54
C GLU A 86 10.40 -0.03 19.63
N ALA A 87 11.72 0.13 19.63
CA ALA A 87 12.41 0.95 20.62
C ALA A 87 12.04 2.44 20.56
N ARG A 88 11.70 2.96 19.37
CA ARG A 88 11.41 4.39 19.16
C ARG A 88 9.93 4.75 19.26
N PHE A 89 9.05 3.88 18.77
CA PHE A 89 7.63 4.18 18.56
C PHE A 89 6.70 3.22 19.31
N GLY A 90 7.24 2.18 19.95
CA GLY A 90 6.52 1.26 20.82
C GLY A 90 6.11 -0.04 20.13
N ALA A 91 5.79 -1.04 20.96
CA ALA A 91 5.47 -2.40 20.54
C ALA A 91 4.22 -2.48 19.64
N GLU A 92 3.20 -1.66 19.90
CA GLU A 92 1.98 -1.65 19.07
C GLU A 92 2.26 -1.20 17.63
N VAL A 93 3.09 -0.16 17.46
CA VAL A 93 3.52 0.30 16.13
C VAL A 93 4.32 -0.79 15.44
N ALA A 94 5.30 -1.37 16.14
CA ALA A 94 6.14 -2.43 15.58
C ALA A 94 5.31 -3.65 15.15
N HIS A 95 4.34 -4.07 15.96
CA HIS A 95 3.43 -5.17 15.64
C HIS A 95 2.65 -4.90 14.36
N ILE A 96 2.07 -3.70 14.19
CA ILE A 96 1.34 -3.36 12.96
C ILE A 96 2.27 -3.34 11.75
N VAL A 97 3.48 -2.77 11.88
CA VAL A 97 4.47 -2.71 10.79
C VAL A 97 4.93 -4.11 10.39
N GLU A 98 5.20 -4.99 11.35
CA GLU A 98 5.57 -6.38 11.11
C GLU A 98 4.47 -7.12 10.34
N ALA A 99 3.21 -7.01 10.79
CA ALA A 99 2.07 -7.66 10.15
C ALA A 99 1.77 -7.10 8.74
N CYS A 100 2.17 -5.86 8.45
CA CYS A 100 2.07 -5.27 7.11
C CYS A 100 3.20 -5.73 6.17
N THR A 101 4.27 -6.30 6.70
CA THR A 101 5.44 -6.72 5.91
C THR A 101 5.16 -8.08 5.26
N ASP A 102 5.30 -8.16 3.93
CA ASP A 102 5.08 -9.36 3.11
C ASP A 102 6.16 -10.48 3.29
N GLY A 103 6.76 -10.56 4.49
CA GLY A 103 7.85 -11.47 4.86
C GLY A 103 9.25 -10.92 4.62
N ASP A 104 10.25 -11.52 5.29
CA ASP A 104 11.66 -11.15 5.12
C ASP A 104 12.14 -11.53 3.70
N ARG A 105 12.49 -10.53 2.91
CA ARG A 105 13.06 -10.71 1.55
C ARG A 105 14.40 -11.46 1.56
N GLN A 106 15.02 -11.67 2.72
CA GLN A 106 16.24 -12.47 2.88
C GLN A 106 15.99 -13.99 2.93
N VAL A 107 14.75 -14.43 3.11
CA VAL A 107 14.40 -15.85 2.98
C VAL A 107 14.11 -16.15 1.51
N GLU A 108 14.83 -17.11 0.92
CA GLU A 108 14.60 -17.59 -0.46
C GLU A 108 13.25 -18.29 -0.61
N THR A 109 12.20 -17.48 -0.69
CA THR A 109 10.84 -17.88 -1.02
C THR A 109 10.49 -17.31 -2.39
N SER A 110 9.61 -17.98 -3.14
CA SER A 110 9.15 -17.40 -4.39
C SER A 110 8.26 -16.17 -4.11
N TRP A 111 8.21 -15.21 -5.04
CA TRP A 111 7.29 -14.07 -4.94
C TRP A 111 5.85 -14.53 -4.71
N ARG A 112 5.45 -15.61 -5.39
CA ARG A 112 4.12 -16.19 -5.30
C ARG A 112 3.83 -16.71 -3.90
N ASP A 113 4.77 -17.43 -3.29
CA ASP A 113 4.57 -18.02 -1.97
C ASP A 113 4.41 -16.94 -0.89
N ARG A 114 5.22 -15.88 -0.95
CA ARG A 114 5.07 -14.73 -0.03
C ARG A 114 3.71 -14.07 -0.14
N LYS A 115 3.28 -13.76 -1.36
CA LYS A 115 1.98 -13.12 -1.59
C LYS A 115 0.79 -14.01 -1.18
N ILE A 116 0.89 -15.32 -1.40
CA ILE A 116 -0.14 -16.27 -0.93
C ILE A 116 -0.17 -16.34 0.59
N ALA A 117 1.00 -16.40 1.24
CA ALA A 117 1.08 -16.43 2.70
C ALA A 117 0.49 -15.15 3.31
N TYR A 118 0.83 -13.99 2.73
CA TYR A 118 0.29 -12.69 3.12
C TYR A 118 -1.25 -12.67 3.05
N VAL A 119 -1.82 -12.97 1.88
CA VAL A 119 -3.29 -13.01 1.71
C VAL A 119 -3.97 -13.94 2.72
N ARG A 120 -3.34 -15.07 3.05
CA ARG A 120 -3.92 -16.07 3.97
C ARG A 120 -3.97 -15.64 5.43
N HIS A 121 -3.06 -14.79 5.90
CA HIS A 121 -3.09 -14.39 7.32
C HIS A 121 -4.06 -13.24 7.57
N LEU A 122 -4.32 -12.38 6.59
CA LEU A 122 -5.17 -11.18 6.74
C LEU A 122 -6.52 -11.44 7.44
N PRO A 123 -7.30 -12.51 7.11
CA PRO A 123 -8.58 -12.72 7.79
C PRO A 123 -8.49 -12.94 9.31
N GLY A 124 -7.31 -13.31 9.82
CA GLY A 124 -7.05 -13.50 11.25
C GLY A 124 -6.48 -12.27 11.96
N GLU A 125 -6.19 -11.19 11.24
CA GLU A 125 -5.56 -9.99 11.80
C GLU A 125 -6.56 -9.07 12.51
N SER A 126 -6.02 -8.17 13.35
CA SER A 126 -6.80 -7.17 14.06
C SER A 126 -7.30 -6.06 13.12
N ALA A 127 -8.33 -5.32 13.54
CA ALA A 127 -8.84 -4.19 12.76
C ALA A 127 -7.77 -3.12 12.53
N GLU A 128 -6.85 -2.95 13.49
CA GLU A 128 -5.78 -1.97 13.44
C GLU A 128 -4.76 -2.29 12.34
N VAL A 129 -4.33 -3.56 12.26
CA VAL A 129 -3.45 -4.07 11.20
C VAL A 129 -4.13 -3.96 9.85
N LEU A 130 -5.36 -4.45 9.76
CA LEU A 130 -6.12 -4.45 8.51
C LEU A 130 -6.38 -3.03 7.98
N LEU A 131 -6.55 -2.04 8.85
CA LEU A 131 -6.74 -0.65 8.42
C LEU A 131 -5.50 -0.11 7.71
N VAL A 132 -4.30 -0.33 8.26
CA VAL A 132 -3.04 0.12 7.64
C VAL A 132 -2.77 -0.66 6.36
N SER A 133 -2.91 -1.98 6.43
CA SER A 133 -2.72 -2.90 5.31
C SER A 133 -3.64 -2.57 4.13
N ALA A 134 -4.95 -2.42 4.37
CA ALA A 134 -5.91 -2.08 3.33
C ALA A 134 -5.68 -0.67 2.77
N SER A 135 -5.21 0.28 3.59
CA SER A 135 -4.89 1.65 3.14
C SER A 135 -3.73 1.66 2.14
N ASP A 136 -2.67 0.89 2.44
CA ASP A 136 -1.56 0.66 1.50
C ASP A 136 -2.06 0.06 0.18
N LYS A 137 -2.75 -1.10 0.25
CA LYS A 137 -3.20 -1.79 -0.96
C LYS A 137 -4.19 -0.96 -1.76
N ARG A 138 -5.06 -0.17 -1.11
CA ARG A 138 -5.98 0.76 -1.78
C ARG A 138 -5.25 1.86 -2.51
N HIS A 139 -4.26 2.51 -1.88
CA HIS A 139 -3.48 3.53 -2.57
C HIS A 139 -2.69 2.96 -3.76
N ASN A 140 -2.11 1.76 -3.60
CA ASN A 140 -1.39 1.11 -4.69
C ASN A 140 -2.30 0.68 -5.84
N ALA A 141 -3.47 0.10 -5.57
CA ALA A 141 -4.44 -0.25 -6.61
C ALA A 141 -4.93 1.00 -7.37
N GLN A 142 -5.20 2.10 -6.65
CA GLN A 142 -5.62 3.35 -7.27
C GLN A 142 -4.52 3.91 -8.19
N ALA A 143 -3.27 3.94 -7.74
CA ALA A 143 -2.16 4.41 -8.56
C ALA A 143 -2.00 3.59 -9.85
N ILE A 144 -2.19 2.26 -9.78
CA ILE A 144 -2.15 1.40 -10.97
C ILE A 144 -3.31 1.72 -11.92
N LEU A 145 -4.52 1.87 -11.39
CA LEU A 145 -5.71 2.22 -12.17
C LEU A 145 -5.55 3.57 -12.88
N ASP A 146 -5.03 4.58 -12.17
CA ASP A 146 -4.82 5.91 -12.73
C ASP A 146 -3.75 5.90 -13.83
N ASP A 147 -2.64 5.20 -13.61
CA ASP A 147 -1.59 5.04 -14.62
C ASP A 147 -2.11 4.28 -15.86
N LEU A 148 -2.96 3.26 -15.67
CA LEU A 148 -3.57 2.50 -16.77
C LEU A 148 -4.53 3.37 -17.58
N ARG A 149 -5.37 4.16 -16.91
CA ARG A 149 -6.27 5.13 -17.56
C ARG A 149 -5.48 6.15 -18.34
N ALA A 150 -4.41 6.69 -17.77
CA ALA A 150 -3.53 7.63 -18.46
C ALA A 150 -2.86 7.00 -19.70
N ALA A 151 -2.35 5.77 -19.58
CA ALA A 151 -1.77 5.03 -20.70
C ALA A 151 -2.78 4.81 -21.85
N LYS A 152 -4.06 4.64 -21.54
CA LYS A 152 -5.11 4.46 -22.55
C LYS A 152 -5.66 5.75 -23.14
N GLN A 153 -5.46 6.88 -22.49
CA GLN A 153 -5.92 8.19 -22.97
C GLN A 153 -5.04 8.78 -24.10
N HIS A 154 -3.98 8.08 -24.51
CA HIS A 154 -3.18 8.47 -25.67
C HIS A 154 -4.05 8.51 -26.94
N ALA A 155 -3.98 9.62 -27.69
CA ALA A 155 -4.74 9.80 -28.92
C ALA A 155 -4.30 8.84 -30.05
N ASP A 156 -3.06 8.36 -29.98
CA ASP A 156 -2.50 7.38 -30.90
C ASP A 156 -2.57 5.97 -30.30
N ALA A 157 -3.16 5.03 -31.05
CA ALA A 157 -3.43 3.67 -30.57
C ALA A 157 -2.15 2.83 -30.37
N GLU A 158 -1.10 3.09 -31.15
CA GLU A 158 0.19 2.43 -30.99
C GLU A 158 0.88 2.95 -29.73
N ALA A 159 0.88 4.25 -29.51
CA ALA A 159 1.39 4.88 -28.29
C ALA A 159 0.65 4.40 -27.04
N ALA A 160 -0.69 4.27 -27.11
CA ALA A 160 -1.50 3.72 -26.01
C ALA A 160 -1.07 2.28 -25.68
N THR A 161 -0.89 1.46 -26.71
CA THR A 161 -0.44 0.07 -26.58
C THR A 161 0.96 -0.01 -25.95
N VAL A 162 1.90 0.83 -26.38
CA VAL A 162 3.26 0.89 -25.83
C VAL A 162 3.24 1.35 -24.37
N ALA A 163 2.43 2.36 -24.03
CA ALA A 163 2.28 2.86 -22.68
C ALA A 163 1.71 1.79 -21.73
N GLU A 164 0.69 1.05 -22.16
CA GLU A 164 0.12 -0.05 -21.38
C GLU A 164 1.12 -1.21 -21.21
N HIS A 165 1.89 -1.58 -22.23
CA HIS A 165 2.94 -2.58 -22.07
C HIS A 165 4.02 -2.13 -21.08
N SER A 166 4.44 -0.87 -21.16
CA SER A 166 5.42 -0.28 -20.24
C SER A 166 4.91 -0.30 -18.79
N LEU A 167 3.63 0.01 -18.58
CA LEU A 167 2.96 -0.07 -17.29
C LEU A 167 3.11 -1.46 -16.66
N TRP A 168 2.72 -2.50 -17.40
CA TRP A 168 2.69 -3.88 -16.90
C TRP A 168 4.10 -4.48 -16.76
N ALA A 169 5.07 -4.01 -17.54
CA ALA A 169 6.47 -4.40 -17.41
C ALA A 169 7.10 -4.00 -16.05
N ARG A 170 6.51 -3.02 -15.34
CA ARG A 170 6.92 -2.63 -13.98
C ARG A 170 6.66 -3.74 -12.96
N PHE A 171 5.72 -4.64 -13.24
CA PHE A 171 5.31 -5.72 -12.35
C PHE A 171 5.92 -7.04 -12.81
N LYS A 172 6.95 -7.53 -12.08
CA LYS A 172 7.58 -8.84 -12.31
C LYS A 172 6.60 -10.01 -12.55
N PRO A 173 5.47 -10.16 -11.82
CA PRO A 173 4.53 -11.25 -12.06
C PRO A 173 3.68 -11.06 -13.33
N GLY A 174 3.70 -9.88 -13.95
CA GLY A 174 2.86 -9.52 -15.10
C GLY A 174 1.44 -9.12 -14.71
N ARG A 175 0.67 -8.69 -15.72
CA ARG A 175 -0.72 -8.20 -15.57
C ARG A 175 -1.62 -9.17 -14.81
N GLY A 176 -1.88 -10.35 -15.38
CA GLY A 176 -2.88 -11.28 -14.84
C GLY A 176 -2.57 -11.77 -13.41
N ALA A 177 -1.30 -11.98 -13.06
CA ALA A 177 -0.94 -12.36 -11.70
C ALA A 177 -1.01 -11.18 -10.70
N THR A 178 -0.82 -9.94 -11.18
CA THR A 178 -1.04 -8.73 -10.37
C THR A 178 -2.52 -8.55 -10.06
N LEU A 179 -3.39 -8.65 -11.07
CA LEU A 179 -4.84 -8.52 -10.91
C LEU A 179 -5.41 -9.57 -9.94
N ARG A 180 -5.08 -10.84 -10.14
CA ARG A 180 -5.48 -11.92 -9.23
C ARG A 180 -5.00 -11.72 -7.79
N TYR A 181 -3.84 -11.09 -7.58
CA TYR A 181 -3.36 -10.78 -6.23
C TYR A 181 -4.22 -9.71 -5.57
N TYR A 182 -4.60 -8.64 -6.29
CA TYR A 182 -5.48 -7.61 -5.76
C TYR A 182 -6.91 -8.11 -5.50
N GLU A 183 -7.44 -8.99 -6.36
CA GLU A 183 -8.72 -9.68 -6.13
C GLU A 183 -8.66 -10.55 -4.87
N ALA A 184 -7.60 -11.35 -4.72
CA ALA A 184 -7.42 -12.20 -3.54
C ALA A 184 -7.26 -11.38 -2.25
N LEU A 185 -6.59 -10.22 -2.31
CA LEU A 185 -6.54 -9.27 -1.20
C LEU A 185 -7.94 -8.73 -0.86
N SER A 186 -8.72 -8.32 -1.87
CA SER A 186 -10.08 -7.80 -1.69
C SER A 186 -10.95 -8.85 -0.97
N ASP A 187 -10.93 -10.09 -1.44
CA ASP A 187 -11.67 -11.19 -0.83
C ASP A 187 -11.23 -11.45 0.63
N ALA A 188 -9.92 -11.46 0.88
CA ALA A 188 -9.38 -11.66 2.22
C ALA A 188 -9.84 -10.56 3.18
N TYR A 189 -9.74 -9.29 2.79
CA TYR A 189 -10.20 -8.17 3.63
C TYR A 189 -11.71 -8.20 3.88
N LEU A 190 -12.52 -8.52 2.85
CA LEU A 190 -13.97 -8.63 2.98
C LEU A 190 -14.39 -9.78 3.91
N SER A 191 -13.62 -10.87 3.92
CA SER A 191 -13.90 -12.05 4.75
C SER A 191 -13.44 -11.91 6.22
N ALA A 192 -12.61 -10.92 6.53
CA ALA A 192 -12.04 -10.76 7.86
C ALA A 192 -13.13 -10.35 8.88
N PRO A 193 -13.29 -11.07 10.02
CA PRO A 193 -14.30 -10.74 11.03
C PRO A 193 -14.17 -9.31 11.57
N ALA A 194 -12.93 -8.82 11.73
CA ALA A 194 -12.65 -7.46 12.18
C ALA A 194 -13.22 -6.37 11.24
N THR A 195 -13.24 -6.63 9.93
CA THR A 195 -13.84 -5.74 8.92
C THR A 195 -15.35 -5.58 9.10
N LEU A 196 -16.04 -6.62 9.58
CA LEU A 196 -17.49 -6.60 9.76
C LEU A 196 -17.92 -5.77 10.97
N THR A 197 -17.03 -5.63 11.96
CA THR A 197 -17.33 -4.95 13.23
C THR A 197 -16.76 -3.54 13.33
N HIS A 198 -15.80 -3.17 12.48
CA HIS A 198 -15.14 -1.87 12.53
C HIS A 198 -15.62 -0.96 11.36
N PRO A 199 -16.45 0.07 11.62
CA PRO A 199 -17.09 0.86 10.54
C PRO A 199 -16.12 1.57 9.58
N GLY A 200 -15.01 2.09 10.09
CA GLY A 200 -13.98 2.75 9.27
C GLY A 200 -13.34 1.79 8.29
N LEU A 201 -12.74 0.70 8.80
CA LEU A 201 -12.23 -0.42 8.02
C LEU A 201 -13.26 -0.98 7.02
N ASN A 202 -14.52 -1.17 7.42
CA ASN A 202 -15.55 -1.68 6.52
C ASN A 202 -15.71 -0.79 5.26
N ARG A 203 -15.76 0.53 5.45
CA ARG A 203 -15.83 1.48 4.32
C ARG A 203 -14.57 1.42 3.46
N LEU A 204 -13.39 1.42 4.08
CA LEU A 204 -12.12 1.34 3.36
C LEU A 204 -12.03 0.09 2.48
N VAL A 205 -12.43 -1.06 3.02
CA VAL A 205 -12.40 -2.34 2.28
C VAL A 205 -13.41 -2.32 1.13
N ALA A 206 -14.57 -1.69 1.30
CA ALA A 206 -15.53 -1.51 0.22
C ALA A 206 -14.99 -0.59 -0.89
N GLU A 207 -14.31 0.51 -0.54
CA GLU A 207 -13.63 1.37 -1.51
C GLU A 207 -12.52 0.63 -2.23
N PHE A 208 -11.71 -0.14 -1.51
CA PHE A 208 -10.66 -0.96 -2.10
C PHE A 208 -11.25 -1.97 -3.09
N ALA A 209 -12.30 -2.70 -2.72
CA ALA A 209 -12.98 -3.65 -3.59
C ALA A 209 -13.51 -2.98 -4.88
N HIS A 210 -14.03 -1.75 -4.77
CA HIS A 210 -14.46 -0.96 -5.92
C HIS A 210 -13.29 -0.65 -6.86
N VAL A 211 -12.18 -0.14 -6.33
CA VAL A 211 -10.97 0.18 -7.12
C VAL A 211 -10.40 -1.08 -7.79
N VAL A 212 -10.40 -2.22 -7.11
CA VAL A 212 -9.95 -3.49 -7.70
C VAL A 212 -10.86 -3.93 -8.85
N ALA A 213 -12.18 -3.80 -8.69
CA ALA A 213 -13.13 -4.11 -9.76
C ALA A 213 -12.95 -3.19 -10.98
N GLU A 214 -12.74 -1.89 -10.76
CA GLU A 214 -12.44 -0.94 -11.83
C GLU A 214 -11.10 -1.25 -12.51
N LEU A 215 -10.07 -1.59 -11.75
CA LEU A 215 -8.77 -1.98 -12.28
C LEU A 215 -8.85 -3.24 -13.15
N SER A 216 -9.54 -4.29 -12.70
CA SER A 216 -9.73 -5.50 -13.51
C SER A 216 -10.54 -5.22 -14.78
N ALA A 217 -11.60 -4.40 -14.69
CA ALA A 217 -12.39 -4.01 -15.86
C ALA A 217 -11.56 -3.19 -16.87
N GLU A 218 -10.81 -2.21 -16.38
CA GLU A 218 -9.94 -1.39 -17.20
C GLU A 218 -8.82 -2.23 -17.82
N ALA A 219 -8.25 -3.21 -17.13
CA ALA A 219 -7.20 -4.07 -17.67
C ALA A 219 -7.68 -5.09 -18.73
N GLY A 220 -8.99 -5.16 -19.00
CA GLY A 220 -9.58 -6.12 -19.93
C GLY A 220 -9.78 -7.52 -19.34
N GLY A 221 -9.83 -7.65 -18.01
CA GLY A 221 -10.00 -8.92 -17.30
C GLY A 221 -8.69 -9.68 -17.04
N ASN A 222 -8.84 -10.91 -16.55
CA ASN A 222 -7.75 -11.75 -16.02
C ASN A 222 -7.05 -12.67 -17.05
N ASP A 223 -7.36 -12.50 -18.33
CA ASP A 223 -6.85 -13.34 -19.43
C ASP A 223 -5.32 -13.36 -19.52
#